data_AF-A0A1I7A1R3-F1
#
_entry.id   AF-A0A1I7A1R3-F1
#
_cell.length_a   1.000
_cell.length_b   1.000
_cell.length_c   1.000
_cell.angle_alpha   90.00
_cell.angle_beta   90.00
_cell.angle_gamma   90.00
#
_symmetry.space_group_name_H-M   'P 1'
#
loop_
_entity.id
_entity.type
_entity.pdbx_description
1 polymer ?
#
loop_
_entity_poly.entity_id
_entity_poly.type
_entity_poly.pdbx_seq_one_letter_code
_entity_poly.pdbx_strand_id
1 'polypeptide(L)'
;MLIINTIASIVIIMSETTTIQVTKQTRDELKKIGSMGDDYNAVIEKLIRAYKDHEHKSRIDRIAVEARKHFEENRDEYVNIDDL
;
A
#
# COMPACT_ATOMS: atom_id res chain seq x y z
N MET A 1 -11.90 -27.35 -38.04
CA MET A 1 -10.71 -26.63 -37.55
C MET A 1 -11.18 -25.58 -36.52
N LEU A 2 -11.42 -25.98 -35.27
CA LEU A 2 -11.89 -25.09 -34.20
C LEU A 2 -11.56 -25.67 -32.81
N ILE A 3 -10.30 -26.06 -32.58
CA ILE A 3 -9.85 -26.49 -31.23
C ILE A 3 -8.39 -26.06 -31.00
N ILE A 4 -8.04 -24.81 -31.31
CA ILE A 4 -6.69 -24.28 -31.00
C ILE A 4 -6.76 -23.06 -30.05
N ASN A 5 -7.93 -22.43 -29.87
CA ASN A 5 -8.02 -21.15 -29.14
C ASN A 5 -8.39 -21.24 -27.65
N THR A 6 -8.56 -22.45 -27.08
CA THR A 6 -8.94 -22.59 -25.66
C THR A 6 -7.72 -22.66 -24.72
N ILE A 7 -6.52 -22.89 -25.26
CA ILE A 7 -5.28 -22.96 -24.45
C ILE A 7 -4.76 -21.55 -24.13
N ALA A 8 -5.12 -20.54 -24.92
CA ALA A 8 -4.71 -19.14 -24.72
C ALA A 8 -5.30 -18.50 -23.44
N SER A 9 -6.33 -19.11 -22.84
CA SER A 9 -6.98 -18.62 -21.63
C SER A 9 -6.52 -19.33 -20.35
N ILE A 10 -5.66 -20.35 -20.46
CA ILE A 10 -5.08 -21.03 -19.30
C ILE A 10 -3.83 -20.25 -18.88
N VAL A 11 -4.08 -19.27 -18.00
CA VAL A 11 -3.25 -19.01 -16.82
C VAL A 11 -1.75 -18.96 -17.10
N ILE A 12 -1.35 -17.94 -17.85
CA ILE A 12 -0.04 -17.35 -17.65
C ILE A 12 -0.29 -15.89 -17.29
N ILE A 13 -0.76 -15.66 -16.06
CA ILE A 13 -0.31 -14.48 -15.31
C ILE A 13 1.16 -14.78 -15.01
N MET A 14 2.02 -14.74 -16.02
CA MET A 14 3.45 -14.58 -15.79
C MET A 14 3.53 -13.21 -15.14
N SER A 15 3.71 -13.19 -13.83
CA SER A 15 4.28 -12.02 -13.18
C SER A 15 5.53 -11.70 -13.96
N GLU A 16 5.53 -10.61 -14.74
CA GLU A 16 6.72 -10.16 -15.44
C GLU A 16 7.79 -9.88 -14.40
N THR A 17 8.72 -10.82 -14.21
CA THR A 17 9.79 -10.69 -13.22
C THR A 17 10.85 -9.78 -13.80
N THR A 18 11.05 -8.64 -13.18
CA THR A 18 12.19 -7.76 -13.46
C THR A 18 13.30 -7.97 -12.43
N THR A 19 14.52 -7.56 -12.75
CA THR A 19 15.67 -7.63 -11.84
C THR A 19 15.97 -6.26 -11.27
N ILE A 20 16.08 -6.18 -9.94
CA ILE A 20 16.59 -5.00 -9.23
C ILE A 20 17.97 -5.29 -8.68
N GLN A 21 18.90 -4.33 -8.82
CA GLN A 21 20.21 -4.41 -8.20
C GLN A 21 20.13 -3.79 -6.80
N VAL A 22 20.57 -4.53 -5.78
CA VAL A 22 20.62 -4.08 -4.39
C VAL A 22 21.97 -4.42 -3.77
N THR A 23 22.38 -3.70 -2.74
CA THR A 23 23.62 -4.03 -2.04
C THR A 23 23.48 -5.36 -1.29
N LYS A 24 24.61 -6.02 -1.02
CA LYS A 24 24.62 -7.26 -0.21
C LYS A 24 23.98 -7.04 1.17
N GLN A 25 24.28 -5.89 1.78
CA GLN A 25 23.71 -5.49 3.06
C GLN A 25 22.18 -5.36 2.97
N THR A 26 21.66 -4.68 1.95
CA THR A 26 20.20 -4.54 1.74
C THR A 26 19.52 -5.89 1.59
N ARG A 27 20.09 -6.80 0.77
CA ARG A 27 19.58 -8.17 0.63
C ARG A 27 19.56 -8.91 1.97
N ASP A 28 20.62 -8.76 2.77
CA ASP A 28 20.71 -9.45 4.05
C ASP A 28 19.74 -8.87 5.10
N GLU A 29 19.41 -7.58 5.04
CA GLU A 29 18.29 -7.01 5.82
C GLU A 29 16.93 -7.54 5.35
N LEU A 30 16.69 -7.65 4.03
CA LEU A 30 15.45 -8.23 3.49
C LEU A 30 15.22 -9.66 4.02
N LYS A 31 16.28 -10.46 4.16
CA LYS A 31 16.18 -11.81 4.76
C LYS A 31 15.74 -11.80 6.22
N LYS A 32 16.12 -10.78 7.00
CA LYS A 32 15.73 -10.67 8.42
C LYS A 32 14.28 -10.27 8.59
N ILE A 33 13.72 -9.56 7.61
CA ILE A 33 12.32 -9.10 7.61
C ILE A 33 11.37 -10.23 7.18
N GLY A 34 11.83 -11.11 6.28
CA GLY A 34 11.04 -12.26 5.83
C GLY A 34 10.83 -13.32 6.91
N SER A 35 9.75 -14.08 6.77
CA SER A 35 9.47 -15.28 7.56
C SER A 35 9.89 -16.56 6.82
N MET A 36 9.95 -17.68 7.53
CA MET A 36 10.30 -18.96 6.93
C MET A 36 9.31 -19.32 5.80
N GLY A 37 9.80 -19.43 4.57
CA GLY A 37 8.99 -19.72 3.37
C GLY A 37 8.62 -18.49 2.53
N ASP A 38 8.91 -17.26 2.97
CA ASP A 38 8.73 -16.07 2.13
C ASP A 38 9.85 -15.96 1.08
N ASP A 39 9.48 -15.60 -0.15
CA ASP A 39 10.43 -15.13 -1.16
C ASP A 39 10.65 -13.61 -1.08
N TYR A 40 11.61 -13.08 -1.85
CA TYR A 40 11.90 -11.64 -1.83
C TYR A 40 10.73 -10.80 -2.34
N ASN A 41 9.90 -11.30 -3.26
CA ASN A 41 8.76 -10.54 -3.76
C ASN A 41 7.70 -10.38 -2.65
N ALA A 42 7.43 -11.44 -1.90
CA ALA A 42 6.53 -11.40 -0.75
C ALA A 42 7.02 -10.40 0.33
N VAL A 43 8.32 -10.38 0.61
CA VAL A 43 8.92 -9.42 1.55
C VAL A 43 8.81 -7.98 1.02
N ILE A 44 9.13 -7.76 -0.26
CA ILE A 44 9.05 -6.44 -0.90
C ILE A 44 7.60 -5.94 -0.90
N GLU A 45 6.62 -6.79 -1.20
CA GLU A 45 5.22 -6.42 -1.14
C GLU A 45 4.77 -6.03 0.28
N LYS A 46 5.20 -6.76 1.32
CA LYS A 46 4.91 -6.41 2.72
C LYS A 46 5.45 -5.02 3.04
N LEU A 47 6.67 -4.70 2.60
CA LEU A 47 7.28 -3.39 2.80
C LEU A 47 6.53 -2.28 2.05
N ILE A 48 6.12 -2.53 0.81
CA ILE A 48 5.33 -1.56 0.02
C ILE A 48 3.99 -1.29 0.69
N ARG A 49 3.30 -2.32 1.19
CA ARG A 49 2.04 -2.15 1.93
C ARG A 49 2.24 -1.34 3.20
N ALA A 50 3.24 -1.69 4.01
CA ALA A 50 3.55 -0.97 5.24
C ALA A 50 3.86 0.52 4.98
N TYR A 51 4.59 0.83 3.91
CA TYR A 51 4.84 2.21 3.49
C TYR A 51 3.54 2.95 3.12
N LYS A 52 2.70 2.35 2.27
CA LYS A 52 1.41 2.93 1.85
C LYS A 52 0.46 3.14 3.02
N ASP A 53 0.38 2.19 3.94
CA ASP A 53 -0.44 2.29 5.14
C ASP A 53 0.04 3.42 6.05
N HIS A 54 1.36 3.57 6.20
CA HIS A 54 1.94 4.67 6.97
C HIS A 54 1.67 6.04 6.31
N GLU A 55 1.81 6.14 4.99
CA GLU A 55 1.49 7.35 4.22
C GLU A 55 0.00 7.71 4.36
N HIS A 56 -0.88 6.72 4.23
CA HIS A 56 -2.32 6.90 4.38
C HIS A 56 -2.69 7.39 5.78
N LYS A 57 -2.13 6.77 6.83
CA LYS A 57 -2.30 7.20 8.22
C LYS A 57 -1.80 8.62 8.44
N SER A 58 -0.58 8.92 7.99
CA SER A 58 -0.01 10.27 8.08
C SER A 58 -0.87 11.32 7.38
N ARG A 59 -1.52 10.96 6.25
CA ARG A 59 -2.42 11.87 5.55
C ARG A 59 -3.72 12.09 6.32
N ILE A 60 -4.31 11.04 6.88
CA ILE A 60 -5.49 11.15 7.74
C ILE A 60 -5.19 11.99 8.97
N ASP A 61 -4.04 11.77 9.61
CA ASP A 61 -3.63 12.52 10.79
C ASP A 61 -3.48 14.02 10.48
N ARG A 62 -2.91 14.37 9.32
CA ARG A 62 -2.86 15.77 8.87
C ARG A 62 -4.23 16.37 8.66
N ILE A 63 -5.14 15.66 7.99
CA ILE A 63 -6.52 16.13 7.77
C ILE A 63 -7.25 16.30 9.12
N ALA A 64 -7.05 15.39 10.06
CA ALA A 64 -7.66 15.48 11.39
C ALA A 64 -7.14 16.69 12.19
N VAL A 65 -5.84 16.98 12.08
CA VAL A 65 -5.22 18.16 12.69
C VAL A 65 -5.72 19.45 12.04
N GLU A 66 -5.78 19.51 10.71
CA GLU A 66 -6.29 20.66 9.97
C GLU A 66 -7.78 20.90 10.24
N ALA A 67 -8.59 19.84 10.26
CA ALA A 67 -10.01 19.92 10.60
C ALA A 67 -10.22 20.46 12.02
N ARG A 68 -9.51 19.92 13.01
CA ARG A 68 -9.58 20.43 14.39
C ARG A 68 -9.23 21.91 14.47
N LYS A 69 -8.13 22.31 13.83
CA LYS A 69 -7.70 23.70 13.80
C LYS A 69 -8.77 24.60 13.13
N HIS A 70 -9.34 24.16 12.02
CA HIS A 70 -10.38 24.90 11.31
C HIS A 70 -11.67 25.04 12.15
N PHE A 71 -12.07 23.99 12.87
CA PHE A 71 -13.21 24.02 13.81
C PHE A 71 -12.97 24.95 15.00
N GLU A 72 -11.74 24.98 15.54
CA GLU A 72 -11.38 25.87 16.63
C GLU A 72 -11.34 27.34 16.18
N GLU A 73 -10.87 27.60 14.97
CA GLU A 73 -10.74 28.95 14.40
C GLU A 73 -12.07 29.53 13.86
N ASN A 74 -13.02 28.70 13.43
CA ASN A 74 -14.29 29.13 12.80
C ASN A 74 -15.52 28.66 13.58
N ARG A 75 -15.37 28.48 14.89
CA ARG A 75 -16.39 27.88 15.77
C ARG A 75 -17.74 28.59 15.73
N ASP A 76 -17.75 29.89 15.45
CA ASP A 76 -18.94 30.74 15.43
C ASP A 76 -19.75 30.62 14.12
N GLU A 77 -19.23 29.94 13.10
CA GLU A 77 -19.88 29.77 11.78
C GLU A 77 -20.66 28.44 11.67
N TYR A 78 -20.52 27.55 12.65
CA TYR A 78 -21.19 26.24 12.65
C TYR A 78 -22.54 26.29 13.38
N VAL A 79 -23.57 25.76 12.73
CA VAL A 79 -24.92 25.59 13.31
C VAL A 79 -25.06 24.20 13.92
N ASN A 80 -25.79 24.09 15.03
CA ASN A 80 -25.98 22.82 15.72
C ASN A 80 -26.84 21.87 14.86
N ILE A 81 -26.48 20.59 14.81
CA ILE A 81 -27.16 19.58 13.97
C ILE A 81 -28.62 19.39 14.42
N ASP A 82 -28.91 19.62 15.70
CA ASP A 82 -30.26 19.51 16.26
C ASP A 82 -31.19 20.65 15.83
N ASP A 83 -30.65 21.71 15.21
CA ASP A 83 -31.43 22.84 14.67
C ASP A 83 -31.75 22.68 13.16
N LEU A 84 -31.49 21.51 12.57
CA LEU A 84 -31.69 21.19 11.14
C LEU A 84 -33.04 20.53 10.82
#